data_AF-A0A562WQL4-F1
#
_entry.id   AF-A0A562WQL4-F1
#
_cell.length_a   1.000
_cell.length_b   1.000
_cell.length_c   1.000
_cell.angle_alpha   90.00
_cell.angle_beta   90.00
_cell.angle_gamma   90.00
#
_symmetry.space_group_name_H-M   'P 1'
#
loop_
_entity.id
_entity.type
_entity.pdbx_description
1 polymer ?
#
loop_
_entity_poly.entity_id
_entity_poly.type
_entity_poly.pdbx_seq_one_letter_code
_entity_poly.pdbx_strand_id
1 'polypeptide(L)'
;MQNILIISNDTQSQSVTDFFQPLVRGQINLVTDFDQGLKEVFDKRPVAVFIQSEIAGISGDAVAKHIKGLLRDDSPRLVLLRDAPERPPASRHAFDDSIDLFLPLEEVLKLTRSQLEKVAGLELLEAAPPTIPPESAPSIAAQAPTISPQRSETPEPSTAPRATITPHRPAAPKPGTTQPTAKPAAVRKSAPTQKRVAPAPGAAGSHAVGTGAIPPINATVETPPFEPGLTPRQTTSRIWLYLCILLALLLGGAFFFAPRWFGLKPKPAAPAATANLPVGAGTGARPIPAIVPLNNRDAAYGTSRPGWDRYLTPTLEYLVFKEQGNMKALQVIGRDGGNVPEPTVTALLRDAFHSAGYTVKSTREQDGYLVEEGTISGKGEILFYRKKTPATIRAIVVTWP
;
A
#
# COMPACT_ATOMS: atom_id res chain seq x y z
N MET A 1 -30.09 14.10 19.22
CA MET A 1 -28.88 14.95 19.10
C MET A 1 -28.24 14.64 17.76
N GLN A 2 -27.86 15.64 16.98
CA GLN A 2 -27.20 15.42 15.71
C GLN A 2 -25.74 15.10 15.96
N ASN A 3 -25.28 13.99 15.38
CA ASN A 3 -23.90 13.55 15.47
C ASN A 3 -23.26 13.76 14.10
N ILE A 4 -22.11 14.43 14.10
CA ILE A 4 -21.24 14.57 12.93
C ILE A 4 -20.00 13.74 13.22
N LEU A 5 -19.52 13.03 12.21
CA LEU A 5 -18.28 12.25 12.31
C LEU A 5 -17.27 12.78 11.29
N ILE A 6 -16.04 12.99 11.73
CA ILE A 6 -14.89 13.30 10.89
C ILE A 6 -13.93 12.12 11.00
N ILE A 7 -13.61 11.49 9.86
CA ILE A 7 -12.65 10.40 9.76
C ILE A 7 -11.43 10.94 9.03
N SER A 8 -10.42 11.35 9.79
CA SER A 8 -9.23 12.04 9.30
C SER A 8 -8.08 11.93 10.30
N ASN A 9 -6.86 11.75 9.80
CA ASN A 9 -5.63 11.84 10.58
C ASN A 9 -4.89 13.17 10.38
N ASP A 10 -5.47 14.10 9.63
CA ASP A 10 -4.88 15.42 9.35
C ASP A 10 -5.06 16.39 10.54
N THR A 11 -4.02 17.21 10.76
CA THR A 11 -3.98 18.18 11.86
C THR A 11 -5.00 19.32 11.70
N GLN A 12 -5.33 19.75 10.48
CA GLN A 12 -6.36 20.77 10.30
C GLN A 12 -7.75 20.24 10.65
N SER A 13 -8.00 18.95 10.48
CA SER A 13 -9.29 18.34 10.87
C SER A 13 -9.54 18.45 12.39
N GLN A 14 -8.48 18.41 13.21
CA GLN A 14 -8.57 18.72 14.63
C GLN A 14 -8.96 20.19 14.86
N SER A 15 -8.27 21.13 14.22
CA SER A 15 -8.58 22.56 14.34
C SER A 15 -10.02 22.90 13.91
N VAL A 16 -10.51 22.26 12.85
CA VAL A 16 -11.90 22.38 12.39
C VAL A 16 -12.87 21.86 13.44
N THR A 17 -12.56 20.70 14.05
CA THR A 17 -13.38 20.11 15.11
C THR A 17 -13.46 21.05 16.31
N ASP A 18 -12.31 21.53 16.81
CA ASP A 18 -12.24 22.41 17.98
C ASP A 18 -12.99 23.73 17.76
N PHE A 19 -12.91 24.28 16.54
CA PHE A 19 -13.61 25.51 16.17
C PHE A 19 -15.14 25.34 16.10
N PHE A 20 -15.63 24.26 15.48
CA PHE A 20 -17.08 24.07 15.27
C PHE A 20 -17.80 23.39 16.42
N GLN A 21 -17.10 22.63 17.27
CA GLN A 21 -17.70 21.93 18.41
C GLN A 21 -18.54 22.85 19.33
N PRO A 22 -18.12 24.08 19.68
CA PRO A 22 -18.96 24.98 20.48
C PRO A 22 -20.10 25.64 19.70
N LEU A 23 -20.02 25.69 18.36
CA LEU A 23 -20.99 26.37 17.50
C LEU A 23 -22.16 25.47 17.10
N VAL A 24 -21.98 24.16 17.22
CA VAL A 24 -22.96 23.15 16.83
C VAL A 24 -23.69 22.63 18.06
N ARG A 25 -25.04 22.59 18.04
CA ARG A 25 -25.88 22.02 19.12
C ARG A 25 -25.75 20.48 19.28
N GLY A 26 -24.78 19.86 18.62
CA GLY A 26 -24.56 18.43 18.52
C GLY A 26 -23.14 18.04 18.92
N GLN A 27 -22.75 16.81 18.58
CA GLN A 27 -21.38 16.33 18.80
C GLN A 27 -20.66 16.14 17.48
N ILE A 28 -19.43 16.64 17.40
CA ILE A 28 -18.49 16.38 16.32
C ILE A 28 -17.44 15.42 16.88
N ASN A 29 -17.44 14.18 16.40
CA ASN A 29 -16.42 13.20 16.78
C ASN A 29 -15.35 13.17 15.70
N LEU A 30 -14.08 13.23 16.10
CA LEU A 30 -12.93 13.00 15.21
C LEU A 30 -12.37 11.60 15.48
N VAL A 31 -12.19 10.83 14.42
CA VAL A 31 -11.59 9.51 14.44
C VAL A 31 -10.46 9.47 13.42
N THR A 32 -9.31 8.91 13.79
CA THR A 32 -8.09 8.91 12.95
C THR A 32 -7.91 7.64 12.12
N ASP A 33 -8.85 6.69 12.22
CA ASP A 33 -8.79 5.36 11.61
C ASP A 33 -10.14 4.97 10.98
N PHE A 34 -10.10 4.27 9.83
CA PHE A 34 -11.32 3.90 9.11
C PHE A 34 -12.13 2.80 9.80
N ASP A 35 -11.50 1.84 10.48
CA ASP A 35 -12.23 0.74 11.12
C ASP A 35 -13.06 1.27 12.27
N GLN A 36 -12.46 2.13 13.11
CA GLN A 36 -13.20 2.83 14.16
C GLN A 36 -14.26 3.77 13.57
N GLY A 37 -13.92 4.50 12.50
CA GLY A 37 -14.86 5.40 11.84
C GLY A 37 -16.10 4.66 11.33
N LEU A 38 -15.92 3.54 10.63
CA LEU A 38 -17.00 2.68 10.16
C LEU A 38 -17.86 2.18 11.32
N LYS A 39 -17.23 1.69 12.41
CA LYS A 39 -17.95 1.26 13.60
C LYS A 39 -18.85 2.37 14.14
N GLU A 40 -18.32 3.59 14.27
CA GLU A 40 -19.09 4.74 14.76
C GLU A 40 -20.22 5.16 13.81
N VAL A 41 -20.03 5.05 12.49
CA VAL A 41 -21.09 5.29 11.51
C VAL A 41 -22.28 4.35 11.73
N PHE A 42 -22.02 3.06 11.94
CA PHE A 42 -23.09 2.07 12.15
C PHE A 42 -23.74 2.18 13.53
N ASP A 43 -22.96 2.44 14.58
CA ASP A 43 -23.47 2.51 15.96
C ASP A 43 -24.25 3.80 16.22
N LYS A 44 -23.69 4.95 15.83
CA LYS A 44 -24.22 6.28 16.19
C LYS A 44 -25.11 6.89 15.12
N ARG A 45 -25.10 6.33 13.89
CA ARG A 45 -25.82 6.85 12.71
C ARG A 45 -25.72 8.38 12.59
N PRO A 46 -24.51 8.92 12.36
CA PRO A 46 -24.33 10.35 12.22
C PRO A 46 -25.14 10.90 11.03
N VAL A 47 -25.46 12.19 11.05
CA VAL A 47 -26.19 12.85 9.94
C VAL A 47 -25.27 13.19 8.76
N ALA A 48 -23.99 13.41 9.05
CA ALA A 48 -22.95 13.68 8.08
C ALA A 48 -21.63 13.04 8.50
N VAL A 49 -20.88 12.57 7.51
CA VAL A 49 -19.54 11.99 7.67
C VAL A 49 -18.58 12.67 6.73
N PHE A 50 -17.53 13.27 7.29
CA PHE A 50 -16.41 13.83 6.54
C PHE A 50 -15.29 12.79 6.50
N ILE A 51 -14.78 12.43 5.32
CA ILE A 51 -13.84 11.31 5.14
C ILE A 51 -12.61 11.81 4.39
N GLN A 52 -11.42 11.64 4.96
CA GLN A 52 -10.15 11.92 4.27
C GLN A 52 -9.94 11.01 3.05
N SER A 53 -9.35 11.54 1.98
CA SER A 53 -9.09 10.82 0.73
C SER A 53 -8.32 9.53 0.95
N GLU A 54 -7.31 9.56 1.81
CA GLU A 54 -6.51 8.39 2.15
C GLU A 54 -6.10 8.42 3.62
N ILE A 55 -6.22 7.27 4.30
CA ILE A 55 -5.64 7.06 5.64
C ILE A 55 -4.95 5.70 5.61
N ALA A 56 -3.66 5.69 5.95
CA ALA A 56 -2.85 4.47 6.02
C ALA A 56 -2.92 3.58 4.75
N GLY A 57 -2.96 4.18 3.56
CA GLY A 57 -3.02 3.43 2.29
C GLY A 57 -4.42 2.98 1.87
N ILE A 58 -5.45 3.24 2.68
CA ILE A 58 -6.83 2.89 2.38
C ILE A 58 -7.52 4.11 1.77
N SER A 59 -8.22 3.90 0.65
CA SER A 59 -8.94 4.98 -0.03
C SER A 59 -10.29 5.27 0.62
N GLY A 60 -10.54 6.53 0.95
CA GLY A 60 -11.82 7.03 1.45
C GLY A 60 -13.00 6.78 0.50
N ASP A 61 -12.77 6.69 -0.82
CA ASP A 61 -13.79 6.31 -1.81
C ASP A 61 -14.34 4.90 -1.57
N ALA A 62 -13.46 3.95 -1.21
CA ALA A 62 -13.86 2.58 -0.91
C ALA A 62 -14.72 2.54 0.35
N VAL A 63 -14.33 3.32 1.37
CA VAL A 63 -15.06 3.46 2.63
C VAL A 63 -16.43 4.10 2.41
N ALA A 64 -16.50 5.18 1.63
CA ALA A 64 -17.75 5.86 1.29
C ALA A 64 -18.72 4.94 0.53
N LYS A 65 -18.23 4.17 -0.45
CA LYS A 65 -19.03 3.16 -1.16
C LYS A 65 -19.52 2.07 -0.21
N HIS A 66 -18.72 1.67 0.76
CA HIS A 66 -19.10 0.67 1.76
C HIS A 66 -20.23 1.18 2.66
N ILE A 67 -20.11 2.42 3.16
CA ILE A 67 -21.16 3.07 3.97
C ILE A 67 -22.47 3.18 3.18
N LYS A 68 -22.42 3.72 1.94
CA LYS A 68 -23.61 3.84 1.08
C LYS A 68 -24.22 2.49 0.74
N GLY A 69 -23.41 1.47 0.46
CA GLY A 69 -23.88 0.13 0.13
C GLY A 69 -24.61 -0.58 1.28
N LEU A 70 -24.13 -0.38 2.52
CA LEU A 70 -24.71 -1.00 3.71
C LEU A 70 -25.94 -0.26 4.24
N LEU A 71 -25.93 1.08 4.22
CA LEU A 71 -27.02 1.89 4.75
C LEU A 71 -28.11 2.21 3.73
N ARG A 72 -27.83 2.10 2.42
CA ARG A 72 -28.75 2.40 1.32
C ARG A 72 -29.42 3.77 1.49
N ASP A 73 -30.73 3.81 1.71
CA ASP A 73 -31.52 5.04 1.81
C ASP A 73 -31.27 5.81 3.12
N ASP A 74 -30.74 5.13 4.15
CA ASP A 74 -30.35 5.73 5.43
C ASP A 74 -28.89 6.23 5.43
N SER A 75 -28.23 6.32 4.27
CA SER A 75 -26.82 6.71 4.23
C SER A 75 -26.65 8.17 4.68
N PRO A 76 -25.69 8.47 5.57
CA PRO A 76 -25.38 9.84 5.94
C PRO A 76 -24.87 10.62 4.74
N ARG A 77 -24.93 11.95 4.82
CA ARG A 77 -24.27 12.81 3.83
C ARG A 77 -22.76 12.59 3.91
N LEU A 78 -22.12 12.27 2.80
CA LEU A 78 -20.69 12.01 2.73
C LEU A 78 -19.95 13.19 2.10
N VAL A 79 -18.97 13.74 2.81
CA VAL A 79 -18.12 14.84 2.33
C VAL A 79 -16.68 14.37 2.26
N LEU A 80 -16.05 14.49 1.09
CA LEU A 80 -14.65 14.14 0.92
C LEU A 80 -13.73 15.25 1.44
N LEU A 81 -12.80 14.93 2.33
CA LEU A 81 -11.71 15.83 2.74
C LEU A 81 -10.46 15.48 1.91
N ARG A 82 -10.03 16.39 1.04
CA ARG A 82 -8.87 16.17 0.18
C ARG A 82 -7.60 16.60 0.89
N ASP A 83 -6.65 15.68 1.00
CA ASP A 83 -5.34 15.84 1.63
C ASP A 83 -4.18 15.79 0.61
N ALA A 84 -4.47 16.02 -0.66
CA ALA A 84 -3.47 16.26 -1.68
C ALA A 84 -4.05 17.18 -2.76
N PRO A 85 -3.20 17.99 -3.45
CA PRO A 85 -3.59 18.80 -4.60
C PRO A 85 -3.77 17.89 -5.83
N GLU A 86 -4.54 16.83 -5.69
CA GLU A 86 -4.80 15.90 -6.77
C GLU A 86 -5.81 16.46 -7.75
N ARG A 87 -5.65 16.00 -9.00
CA ARG A 87 -6.60 16.22 -10.07
C ARG A 87 -8.00 15.83 -9.56
N PRO A 88 -9.04 16.66 -9.79
CA PRO A 88 -10.39 16.37 -9.32
C PRO A 88 -10.78 14.92 -9.67
N PRO A 89 -11.28 14.13 -8.70
CA PRO A 89 -11.53 12.71 -8.92
C PRO A 89 -12.51 12.54 -10.08
N ALA A 90 -12.16 11.66 -11.02
CA ALA A 90 -12.92 11.44 -12.25
C ALA A 90 -14.33 10.86 -11.99
N SER A 91 -14.62 10.41 -10.77
CA SER A 91 -15.90 9.82 -10.40
C SER A 91 -16.39 10.33 -9.05
N ARG A 92 -17.28 11.34 -9.06
CA ARG A 92 -17.98 11.87 -7.87
C ARG A 92 -19.07 10.95 -7.30
N HIS A 93 -19.04 9.65 -7.57
CA HIS A 93 -20.23 8.81 -7.33
C HIS A 93 -20.47 8.47 -5.86
N ALA A 94 -19.44 8.52 -5.00
CA ALA A 94 -19.57 8.13 -3.61
C ALA A 94 -19.83 9.31 -2.65
N PHE A 95 -19.43 10.52 -3.02
CA PHE A 95 -19.49 11.71 -2.15
C PHE A 95 -20.48 12.73 -2.66
N ASP A 96 -21.13 13.43 -1.73
CA ASP A 96 -22.11 14.46 -2.04
C ASP A 96 -21.43 15.84 -2.22
N ASP A 97 -20.30 16.06 -1.52
CA ASP A 97 -19.50 17.28 -1.58
C ASP A 97 -18.01 16.98 -1.30
N SER A 98 -17.14 17.98 -1.48
CA SER A 98 -15.71 17.88 -1.14
C SER A 98 -15.15 19.19 -0.56
N ILE A 99 -14.22 19.08 0.38
CA ILE A 99 -13.44 20.18 0.97
C ILE A 99 -11.96 19.91 0.71
N ASP A 100 -11.19 20.96 0.46
CA ASP A 100 -9.75 20.88 0.22
C ASP A 100 -9.01 21.30 1.48
N LEU A 101 -8.25 20.39 2.10
CA LEU A 101 -7.47 20.69 3.31
C LEU A 101 -6.15 21.41 2.98
N PHE A 102 -5.78 21.55 1.70
CA PHE A 102 -4.60 22.33 1.29
C PHE A 102 -4.84 23.84 1.33
N LEU A 103 -6.10 24.26 1.46
CA LEU A 103 -6.44 25.66 1.58
C LEU A 103 -6.04 26.20 2.96
N PRO A 104 -5.85 27.53 3.08
CA PRO A 104 -5.69 28.16 4.38
C PRO A 104 -6.86 27.82 5.31
N LEU A 105 -6.57 27.66 6.61
CA LEU A 105 -7.56 27.25 7.61
C LEU A 105 -8.85 28.06 7.55
N GLU A 106 -8.77 29.38 7.32
CA GLU A 106 -9.93 30.26 7.19
C GLU A 106 -10.88 29.85 6.04
N GLU A 107 -10.33 29.43 4.91
CA GLU A 107 -11.10 28.93 3.78
C GLU A 107 -11.70 27.55 4.08
N VAL A 108 -10.93 26.67 4.73
CA VAL A 108 -11.41 25.35 5.17
C VAL A 108 -12.56 25.50 6.16
N LEU A 109 -12.47 26.42 7.12
CA LEU A 109 -13.54 26.73 8.06
C LEU A 109 -14.77 27.28 7.33
N LYS A 110 -14.60 28.21 6.40
CA LYS A 110 -15.71 28.76 5.60
C LYS A 110 -16.42 27.68 4.78
N LEU A 111 -15.66 26.80 4.12
CA LEU A 111 -16.22 25.69 3.34
C LEU A 111 -16.92 24.69 4.25
N THR A 112 -16.31 24.33 5.38
CA THR A 112 -16.90 23.40 6.36
C THR A 112 -18.20 23.95 6.92
N ARG A 113 -18.25 25.23 7.29
CA ARG A 113 -19.47 25.92 7.72
C ARG A 113 -20.56 25.80 6.66
N SER A 114 -20.23 26.11 5.40
CA SER A 114 -21.19 25.98 4.30
C SER A 114 -21.71 24.55 4.14
N GLN A 115 -20.87 23.53 4.36
CA GLN A 115 -21.33 22.14 4.30
C GLN A 115 -22.20 21.74 5.51
N LEU A 116 -21.86 22.21 6.71
CA LEU A 116 -22.66 21.99 7.92
C LEU A 116 -24.04 22.64 7.83
N GLU A 117 -24.15 23.83 7.25
CA GLU A 117 -25.44 24.53 7.03
C GLU A 117 -26.36 23.76 6.06
N LYS A 118 -25.80 22.99 5.12
CA LYS A 118 -26.59 22.16 4.20
C LYS A 118 -27.07 20.86 4.84
N VAL A 119 -26.53 20.45 5.98
CA VAL A 119 -26.94 19.23 6.67
C VAL A 119 -28.19 19.56 7.49
N ALA A 120 -29.30 18.96 7.11
CA ALA A 120 -30.61 19.28 7.64
C ALA A 120 -30.65 19.22 9.19
N GLY A 121 -31.09 20.31 9.79
CA GLY A 121 -31.32 20.43 11.23
C GLY A 121 -30.12 20.94 12.04
N LEU A 122 -28.94 21.14 11.46
CA LEU A 122 -27.83 21.80 12.14
C LEU A 122 -28.02 23.31 12.09
N GLU A 123 -28.73 23.86 13.08
CA GLU A 123 -28.65 25.29 13.36
C GLU A 123 -27.28 25.57 14.00
N LEU A 124 -26.35 26.08 13.20
CA LEU A 124 -25.16 26.72 13.74
C LEU A 124 -25.62 27.90 14.59
N LEU A 125 -25.26 27.89 15.86
CA LEU A 125 -25.42 29.06 16.71
C LEU A 125 -24.65 30.18 16.04
N GLU A 126 -25.35 31.25 15.67
CA GLU A 126 -24.71 32.44 15.13
C GLU A 126 -23.72 32.91 16.19
N ALA A 127 -22.43 32.66 15.94
CA ALA A 127 -21.38 33.01 16.85
C ALA A 127 -21.52 34.51 17.10
N ALA A 128 -21.88 34.89 18.33
CA ALA A 128 -21.74 36.26 18.75
C ALA A 128 -20.30 36.66 18.40
N PRO A 129 -20.08 37.76 17.67
CA PRO A 129 -18.75 38.17 17.26
C PRO A 129 -17.87 38.09 18.49
N PRO A 130 -16.70 37.42 18.42
CA PRO A 130 -15.87 37.22 19.59
C PRO A 130 -15.69 38.60 20.20
N THR A 131 -16.28 38.79 21.38
CA THR A 131 -16.10 40.00 22.16
C THR A 131 -14.65 39.91 22.58
N ILE A 132 -13.76 40.42 21.72
CA ILE A 132 -12.36 40.60 22.03
C ILE A 132 -12.39 41.37 23.35
N PRO A 133 -12.01 40.75 24.48
CA PRO A 133 -11.91 41.48 25.72
C PRO A 133 -10.98 42.64 25.41
N PRO A 134 -11.37 43.91 25.67
CA PRO A 134 -10.53 45.06 25.35
C PRO A 134 -9.15 44.78 25.90
N GLU A 135 -8.19 44.68 24.99
CA GLU A 135 -6.78 44.49 25.25
C GLU A 135 -6.41 45.50 26.33
N SER A 136 -6.23 44.99 27.54
CA SER A 136 -5.89 45.79 28.69
C SER A 136 -4.52 46.37 28.38
N ALA A 137 -4.50 47.69 28.15
CA ALA A 137 -3.30 48.43 27.81
C ALA A 137 -2.11 47.97 28.67
N PRO A 138 -0.92 47.78 28.09
CA PRO A 138 0.25 47.38 28.85
C PRO A 138 0.60 48.50 29.83
N SER A 139 0.31 48.28 31.11
CA SER A 139 0.85 49.08 32.21
C SER A 139 2.33 48.75 32.32
N ILE A 140 3.16 49.51 31.61
CA ILE A 140 4.61 49.54 31.80
C ILE A 140 4.85 50.24 33.14
N ALA A 141 4.89 49.46 34.22
CA ALA A 141 5.45 49.85 35.50
C ALA A 141 6.68 48.98 35.77
N ALA A 142 7.82 49.65 35.80
CA ALA A 142 9.15 49.12 36.00
C ALA A 142 9.25 48.13 37.17
N GLN A 143 9.75 46.92 36.88
CA GLN A 143 10.48 46.11 37.85
C GLN A 143 11.77 45.63 37.18
N ALA A 144 12.88 46.20 37.65
CA ALA A 144 14.23 45.83 37.27
C ALA A 144 14.59 44.45 37.84
N PRO A 145 15.22 43.55 37.07
CA PRO A 145 15.87 42.39 37.64
C PRO A 145 17.31 42.73 38.03
N THR A 146 17.59 42.58 39.32
CA THR A 146 18.93 42.49 39.90
C THR A 146 19.69 41.34 39.25
N ILE A 147 20.78 41.69 38.55
CA ILE A 147 21.78 40.76 38.03
C ILE A 147 22.59 40.23 39.21
N SER A 148 22.54 38.92 39.45
CA SER A 148 23.58 38.19 40.19
C SER A 148 24.30 37.24 39.23
N PRO A 149 25.65 37.28 39.17
CA PRO A 149 26.43 36.46 38.26
C PRO A 149 26.72 35.09 38.90
N GLN A 150 26.15 34.01 38.34
CA GLN A 150 26.54 32.65 38.71
C GLN A 150 27.55 32.12 37.71
N ARG A 151 28.73 31.88 38.26
CA ARG A 151 30.01 31.46 37.67
C ARG A 151 30.08 29.93 37.63
N SER A 152 30.71 29.40 36.59
CA SER A 152 31.30 28.04 36.49
C SER A 152 30.28 26.88 36.39
N GLU A 153 30.45 25.82 35.60
CA GLU A 153 31.66 25.15 35.14
C GLU A 153 31.48 24.56 33.73
N THR A 154 32.55 24.69 32.95
CA THR A 154 32.83 23.97 31.71
C THR A 154 33.31 22.55 32.07
N PRO A 155 32.70 21.47 31.56
CA PRO A 155 33.36 20.18 31.51
C PRO A 155 34.26 20.12 30.28
N GLU A 156 35.55 20.03 30.59
CA GLU A 156 36.70 19.81 29.73
C GLU A 156 36.60 18.48 28.94
N PRO A 157 37.10 18.43 27.69
CA PRO A 157 37.14 17.22 26.88
C PRO A 157 38.26 16.28 27.36
N SER A 158 37.87 15.14 27.94
CA SER A 158 38.80 14.08 28.33
C SER A 158 39.49 13.48 27.10
N THR A 159 40.81 13.59 27.11
CA THR A 159 41.74 13.12 26.09
C THR A 159 42.35 11.79 26.54
N ALA A 160 42.49 10.87 25.58
CA ALA A 160 43.40 9.69 25.51
C ALA A 160 42.86 8.32 26.00
N PRO A 161 43.44 7.18 25.53
CA PRO A 161 44.47 7.01 24.51
C PRO A 161 44.08 6.11 23.32
N ARG A 162 44.68 6.47 22.19
CA ARG A 162 44.88 5.73 20.94
C ARG A 162 45.42 4.32 21.21
N ALA A 163 44.59 3.29 21.03
CA ALA A 163 45.05 1.93 20.85
C ALA A 163 45.46 1.74 19.38
N THR A 164 46.77 1.64 19.18
CA THR A 164 47.41 1.17 17.95
C THR A 164 46.96 -0.28 17.69
N ILE A 165 46.06 -0.48 16.74
CA ILE A 165 45.75 -1.81 16.20
C ILE A 165 46.49 -1.94 14.87
N THR A 166 47.56 -2.73 14.94
CA THR A 166 48.38 -3.22 13.83
C THR A 166 47.49 -3.87 12.77
N PRO A 167 47.62 -3.53 11.46
CA PRO A 167 46.99 -4.30 10.40
C PRO A 167 47.78 -5.59 10.22
N HIS A 168 47.28 -6.69 10.81
CA HIS A 168 47.69 -8.02 10.40
C HIS A 168 47.17 -8.28 8.99
N ARG A 169 48.08 -8.15 8.03
CA ARG A 169 48.01 -8.62 6.65
C ARG A 169 48.10 -10.16 6.65
N PRO A 170 47.03 -10.91 6.30
CA PRO A 170 47.17 -12.32 5.95
C PRO A 170 47.73 -12.40 4.54
N ALA A 171 48.76 -13.23 4.40
CA ALA A 171 49.46 -13.49 3.16
C ALA A 171 48.53 -14.00 2.06
N ALA A 172 48.76 -13.51 0.85
CA ALA A 172 48.26 -14.10 -0.37
C ALA A 172 48.89 -15.49 -0.58
N PRO A 173 48.10 -16.55 -0.85
CA PRO A 173 48.60 -17.68 -1.60
C PRO A 173 48.58 -17.36 -3.09
N LYS A 174 49.77 -17.37 -3.69
CA LYS A 174 50.03 -17.40 -5.13
C LYS A 174 49.52 -18.71 -5.75
N PRO A 175 49.42 -18.77 -7.10
CA PRO A 175 48.42 -19.55 -7.83
C PRO A 175 48.79 -21.03 -7.99
N GLY A 176 47.82 -21.91 -7.72
CA GLY A 176 47.86 -23.31 -8.11
C GLY A 176 47.35 -23.48 -9.54
N THR A 177 48.29 -23.51 -10.47
CA THR A 177 48.13 -24.06 -11.83
C THR A 177 47.74 -25.53 -11.76
N THR A 178 46.54 -25.89 -12.23
CA THR A 178 46.30 -27.19 -12.87
C THR A 178 45.33 -27.01 -14.02
N GLN A 179 45.93 -26.71 -15.17
CA GLN A 179 45.44 -27.05 -16.51
C GLN A 179 45.44 -28.58 -16.64
N PRO A 180 44.36 -29.18 -17.17
CA PRO A 180 44.55 -30.29 -18.10
C PRO A 180 44.09 -29.89 -19.49
N THR A 181 45.08 -29.75 -20.35
CA THR A 181 45.01 -29.95 -21.80
C THR A 181 44.31 -31.26 -22.14
N ALA A 182 43.22 -31.19 -22.90
CA ALA A 182 42.85 -32.23 -23.85
C ALA A 182 42.16 -31.60 -25.06
N LYS A 183 42.93 -31.49 -26.14
CA LYS A 183 42.54 -31.28 -27.54
C LYS A 183 42.90 -32.60 -28.27
N PRO A 184 42.54 -32.84 -29.53
CA PRO A 184 41.27 -32.78 -30.27
C PRO A 184 40.82 -34.18 -30.76
N ALA A 185 39.58 -34.31 -31.23
CA ALA A 185 39.29 -35.26 -32.31
C ALA A 185 38.26 -34.63 -33.26
N ALA A 186 38.69 -34.52 -34.52
CA ALA A 186 37.95 -34.02 -35.66
C ALA A 186 37.16 -35.15 -36.35
N VAL A 187 36.38 -34.75 -37.37
CA VAL A 187 35.85 -35.58 -38.47
C VAL A 187 34.54 -36.31 -38.09
N ARG A 188 33.37 -36.13 -38.75
CA ARG A 188 33.11 -36.26 -40.19
C ARG A 188 31.71 -35.72 -40.57
N LYS A 189 31.68 -35.05 -41.73
CA LYS A 189 30.61 -34.88 -42.74
C LYS A 189 29.31 -35.71 -42.60
N SER A 190 28.16 -35.06 -42.77
CA SER A 190 27.21 -35.33 -43.89
C SER A 190 25.98 -34.41 -43.86
N ALA A 191 25.74 -33.72 -44.98
CA ALA A 191 24.47 -33.08 -45.36
C ALA A 191 23.42 -34.14 -45.77
N PRO A 192 22.12 -33.79 -45.89
CA PRO A 192 21.65 -33.36 -47.22
C PRO A 192 20.57 -32.26 -47.24
N THR A 193 20.70 -31.40 -48.26
CA THR A 193 19.71 -30.94 -49.24
C THR A 193 18.20 -30.99 -48.91
N GLN A 194 17.55 -29.83 -48.98
CA GLN A 194 16.26 -29.53 -49.67
C GLN A 194 15.79 -28.13 -49.21
N LYS A 195 15.12 -27.26 -49.95
CA LYS A 195 14.84 -27.07 -51.38
C LYS A 195 14.28 -25.64 -51.43
N ARG A 196 15.03 -24.70 -52.02
CA ARG A 196 14.64 -23.29 -52.16
C ARG A 196 13.74 -23.15 -53.38
N VAL A 197 12.51 -22.68 -53.20
CA VAL A 197 11.62 -22.25 -54.29
C VAL A 197 11.65 -20.73 -54.33
N ALA A 198 12.04 -20.19 -55.49
CA ALA A 198 11.97 -18.78 -55.85
C ALA A 198 10.57 -18.44 -56.37
N PRO A 199 10.25 -17.14 -56.46
CA PRO A 199 9.67 -16.65 -57.70
C PRO A 199 10.41 -15.43 -58.27
N ALA A 200 10.43 -15.39 -59.59
CA ALA A 200 10.97 -14.35 -60.46
C ALA A 200 9.79 -13.63 -61.17
N PRO A 201 10.00 -12.61 -62.04
CA PRO A 201 9.29 -11.34 -61.93
C PRO A 201 8.49 -10.93 -63.20
N GLY A 202 7.75 -9.82 -63.07
CA GLY A 202 7.59 -8.83 -64.15
C GLY A 202 6.20 -8.71 -64.80
N ALA A 203 5.65 -7.49 -64.78
CA ALA A 203 5.09 -6.82 -65.96
C ALA A 203 4.80 -5.35 -65.65
N ALA A 204 5.31 -4.47 -66.51
CA ALA A 204 5.11 -3.03 -66.51
C ALA A 204 3.82 -2.65 -67.26
N GLY A 205 3.30 -1.45 -66.97
CA GLY A 205 2.23 -0.81 -67.74
C GLY A 205 2.04 0.64 -67.34
N SER A 206 2.37 1.54 -68.27
CA SER A 206 2.32 3.01 -68.19
C SER A 206 0.92 3.59 -68.48
N HIS A 207 0.83 4.93 -68.39
CA HIS A 207 -0.25 5.84 -68.86
C HIS A 207 -1.34 6.17 -67.82
N ALA A 208 -1.88 7.38 -67.67
CA ALA A 208 -1.61 8.71 -68.21
C ALA A 208 -2.41 9.75 -67.37
N VAL A 209 -2.03 11.01 -67.54
CA VAL A 209 -2.65 12.26 -67.09
C VAL A 209 -4.16 12.31 -67.35
N GLY A 210 -4.93 12.82 -66.38
CA GLY A 210 -6.37 13.09 -66.53
C GLY A 210 -6.91 14.03 -65.44
N THR A 211 -6.87 15.32 -65.73
CA THR A 211 -7.58 16.41 -65.04
C THR A 211 -9.09 16.14 -65.09
N GLY A 212 -9.81 16.24 -63.95
CA GLY A 212 -11.26 16.05 -63.98
C GLY A 212 -11.97 16.32 -62.65
N ALA A 213 -12.57 17.51 -62.56
CA ALA A 213 -13.84 17.87 -61.91
C ALA A 213 -14.21 17.25 -60.54
N ILE A 214 -14.31 18.15 -59.56
CA ILE A 214 -15.04 17.99 -58.30
C ILE A 214 -16.55 18.07 -58.57
N PRO A 215 -17.37 17.07 -58.15
CA PRO A 215 -18.79 17.29 -57.88
C PRO A 215 -19.03 17.52 -56.37
N PRO A 216 -20.02 18.37 -55.99
CA PRO A 216 -20.39 18.55 -54.60
C PRO A 216 -21.28 17.41 -54.12
N ILE A 217 -20.85 16.70 -53.07
CA ILE A 217 -21.69 15.72 -52.37
C ILE A 217 -22.37 16.44 -51.20
N ASN A 218 -23.62 16.82 -51.41
CA ASN A 218 -24.59 16.99 -50.34
C ASN A 218 -24.91 15.59 -49.77
N ALA A 219 -24.59 15.35 -48.50
CA ALA A 219 -25.07 14.19 -47.77
C ALA A 219 -25.57 14.63 -46.39
N THR A 220 -26.88 14.86 -46.34
CA THR A 220 -27.72 14.85 -45.14
C THR A 220 -27.43 13.60 -44.33
N VAL A 221 -26.93 13.76 -43.10
CA VAL A 221 -26.80 12.67 -42.14
C VAL A 221 -28.09 12.58 -41.34
N GLU A 222 -28.91 11.59 -41.66
CA GLU A 222 -30.04 11.13 -40.86
C GLU A 222 -29.53 10.56 -39.52
N THR A 223 -30.09 11.06 -38.44
CA THR A 223 -29.98 10.51 -37.08
C THR A 223 -30.80 9.22 -36.95
N PRO A 224 -30.23 8.09 -36.50
CA PRO A 224 -31.02 6.91 -36.15
C PRO A 224 -31.69 7.05 -34.77
N PRO A 225 -32.86 6.40 -34.57
CA PRO A 225 -33.66 6.50 -33.35
C PRO A 225 -33.09 5.67 -32.19
N PHE A 226 -33.33 6.20 -31.00
CA PHE A 226 -32.94 5.68 -29.70
C PHE A 226 -33.80 4.46 -29.31
N GLU A 227 -33.19 3.30 -29.09
CA GLU A 227 -33.83 2.13 -28.46
C GLU A 227 -33.30 1.93 -27.02
N PRO A 228 -34.17 1.90 -26.00
CA PRO A 228 -33.78 1.53 -24.64
C PRO A 228 -34.03 0.04 -24.39
N GLY A 229 -32.96 -0.74 -24.20
CA GLY A 229 -33.04 -2.17 -23.87
C GLY A 229 -31.94 -2.62 -22.91
N LEU A 230 -32.07 -2.28 -21.63
CA LEU A 230 -31.24 -2.84 -20.55
C LEU A 230 -31.92 -4.08 -19.97
N THR A 231 -31.30 -5.26 -20.13
CA THR A 231 -31.54 -6.41 -19.25
C THR A 231 -30.34 -6.58 -18.30
N PRO A 232 -30.56 -6.68 -16.98
CA PRO A 232 -29.47 -6.88 -16.03
C PRO A 232 -28.98 -8.34 -16.05
N ARG A 233 -27.70 -8.49 -16.40
CA ARG A 233 -26.95 -9.74 -16.54
C ARG A 233 -26.61 -10.31 -15.15
N GLN A 234 -27.04 -11.55 -14.90
CA GLN A 234 -26.83 -12.36 -13.69
C GLN A 234 -25.33 -12.64 -13.38
N THR A 235 -24.61 -11.71 -12.76
CA THR A 235 -23.26 -11.98 -12.22
C THR A 235 -23.16 -11.86 -10.69
N THR A 236 -24.25 -11.52 -10.01
CA THR A 236 -24.31 -11.26 -8.55
C THR A 236 -24.26 -12.50 -7.65
N SER A 237 -24.45 -13.71 -8.19
CA SER A 237 -24.54 -14.92 -7.35
C SER A 237 -23.19 -15.37 -6.77
N ARG A 238 -22.08 -15.09 -7.44
CA ARG A 238 -20.75 -15.57 -6.97
C ARG A 238 -20.18 -14.72 -5.83
N ILE A 239 -20.46 -13.42 -5.83
CA ILE A 239 -19.97 -12.49 -4.79
C ILE A 239 -20.65 -12.79 -3.44
N TRP A 240 -21.93 -13.15 -3.47
CA TRP A 240 -22.68 -13.51 -2.25
C TRP A 240 -22.13 -14.79 -1.58
N LEU A 241 -21.68 -15.77 -2.37
CA LEU A 241 -21.09 -17.00 -1.85
C LEU A 241 -19.74 -16.73 -1.12
N TYR A 242 -18.89 -15.85 -1.66
CA TYR A 242 -17.63 -15.47 -1.01
C TYR A 242 -17.88 -14.68 0.28
N LEU A 243 -18.92 -13.85 0.32
CA LEU A 243 -19.29 -13.09 1.51
C LEU A 243 -19.76 -14.01 2.65
N CYS A 244 -20.56 -15.05 2.34
CA CYS A 244 -20.98 -16.04 3.34
C CYS A 244 -19.81 -16.86 3.90
N ILE A 245 -18.84 -17.23 3.06
CA ILE A 245 -17.64 -17.96 3.49
C ILE A 245 -16.75 -17.08 4.39
N LEU A 246 -16.59 -15.79 4.04
CA LEU A 246 -15.83 -14.84 4.83
C LEU A 246 -16.48 -14.59 6.21
N LEU A 247 -17.81 -14.48 6.25
CA LEU A 247 -18.57 -14.30 7.49
C LEU A 247 -18.50 -15.56 8.38
N ALA A 248 -18.55 -16.76 7.80
CA ALA A 248 -18.39 -18.01 8.53
C ALA A 248 -16.98 -18.15 9.13
N LEU A 249 -15.95 -17.70 8.42
CA LEU A 249 -14.56 -17.67 8.94
C LEU A 249 -14.36 -16.65 10.06
N LEU A 250 -15.01 -15.48 9.98
CA LEU A 250 -14.96 -14.48 11.04
C LEU A 250 -15.68 -14.94 12.32
N LEU A 251 -16.87 -15.55 12.17
CA LEU A 251 -17.62 -16.09 13.31
C LEU A 251 -16.97 -17.34 13.91
N GLY A 252 -16.39 -18.22 13.08
CA GLY A 252 -15.63 -19.39 13.54
C GLY A 252 -14.30 -19.03 14.20
N GLY A 253 -13.61 -18.00 13.71
CA GLY A 253 -12.35 -17.50 14.27
C GLY A 253 -12.53 -16.86 15.65
N ALA A 254 -13.64 -16.16 15.89
CA ALA A 254 -13.94 -15.56 17.19
C ALA A 254 -14.14 -16.61 18.30
N PHE A 255 -14.67 -17.80 17.97
CA PHE A 255 -14.87 -18.87 18.95
C PHE A 255 -13.56 -19.58 19.34
N PHE A 256 -12.53 -19.54 18.49
CA PHE A 256 -11.26 -20.21 18.74
C PHE A 256 -10.29 -19.37 19.60
N PHE A 257 -10.46 -18.05 19.64
CA PHE A 257 -9.65 -17.13 20.46
C PHE A 257 -10.24 -16.83 21.85
N ALA A 258 -11.41 -17.39 22.20
CA ALA A 258 -12.18 -17.01 23.38
C ALA A 258 -12.08 -17.91 24.65
N PRO A 259 -11.06 -18.76 24.89
CA PRO A 259 -10.82 -19.21 26.26
C PRO A 259 -9.37 -19.05 26.69
N ARG A 260 -8.98 -17.83 27.06
CA ARG A 260 -7.79 -17.62 27.91
C ARG A 260 -7.98 -16.62 29.05
N TRP A 261 -9.22 -16.27 29.37
CA TRP A 261 -9.58 -15.30 30.42
C TRP A 261 -10.02 -15.92 31.76
N PHE A 262 -10.15 -17.24 31.89
CA PHE A 262 -10.38 -17.87 33.20
C PHE A 262 -9.05 -18.30 33.83
N GLY A 263 -8.58 -17.47 34.77
CA GLY A 263 -7.34 -17.65 35.51
C GLY A 263 -7.38 -18.81 36.51
N LEU A 264 -6.80 -19.94 36.13
CA LEU A 264 -6.36 -20.97 37.07
C LEU A 264 -4.89 -20.73 37.43
N LYS A 265 -4.64 -20.53 38.74
CA LYS A 265 -3.31 -20.30 39.31
C LYS A 265 -2.37 -21.49 39.06
N PRO A 266 -1.11 -21.27 38.66
CA PRO A 266 -0.14 -22.35 38.53
C PRO A 266 0.31 -22.88 39.89
N LYS A 267 0.30 -24.21 40.02
CA LYS A 267 0.83 -24.99 41.16
C LYS A 267 2.36 -25.03 41.11
N PRO A 268 3.10 -24.88 42.22
CA PRO A 268 4.55 -24.88 42.20
C PRO A 268 5.18 -26.29 42.18
N ALA A 269 6.12 -26.42 41.24
CA ALA A 269 7.38 -27.20 41.17
C ALA A 269 7.47 -28.68 41.57
N ALA A 270 8.09 -29.46 40.68
CA ALA A 270 9.01 -30.56 41.01
C ALA A 270 10.24 -30.49 40.07
N PRO A 271 11.45 -30.87 40.54
CA PRO A 271 12.71 -30.64 39.82
C PRO A 271 13.10 -31.75 38.84
N ALA A 272 13.78 -31.32 37.78
CA ALA A 272 14.77 -31.97 36.92
C ALA A 272 14.70 -33.51 36.69
N ALA A 273 14.44 -33.88 35.43
CA ALA A 273 15.01 -35.09 34.83
C ALA A 273 15.48 -34.77 33.40
N THR A 274 16.79 -34.92 33.19
CA THR A 274 17.51 -34.81 31.94
C THR A 274 17.07 -35.93 30.98
N ALA A 275 16.48 -35.59 29.84
CA ALA A 275 16.31 -36.53 28.72
C ALA A 275 16.32 -35.75 27.40
N ASN A 276 17.48 -35.74 26.75
CA ASN A 276 17.60 -35.45 25.32
C ASN A 276 16.88 -36.55 24.54
N LEU A 277 15.76 -36.21 23.89
CA LEU A 277 15.15 -36.98 22.82
C LEU A 277 14.67 -36.02 21.70
N PRO A 278 14.73 -36.45 20.43
CA PRO A 278 14.66 -35.57 19.27
C PRO A 278 13.29 -34.92 19.15
N VAL A 279 13.31 -33.62 18.92
CA VAL A 279 12.16 -32.78 18.60
C VAL A 279 11.38 -33.42 17.46
N GLY A 280 10.14 -33.82 17.75
CA GLY A 280 9.22 -34.39 16.79
C GLY A 280 9.01 -33.45 15.59
N ALA A 281 8.98 -34.05 14.40
CA ALA A 281 8.65 -33.42 13.14
C ALA A 281 7.25 -32.77 13.21
N GLY A 282 7.24 -31.48 13.57
CA GLY A 282 6.05 -30.64 13.51
C GLY A 282 5.59 -30.48 12.05
N THR A 283 4.32 -30.75 11.85
CA THR A 283 3.58 -30.73 10.59
C THR A 283 3.80 -29.43 9.79
N GLY A 284 4.41 -29.55 8.61
CA GLY A 284 4.06 -28.72 7.45
C GLY A 284 4.68 -27.32 7.29
N ALA A 285 5.64 -26.88 8.11
CA ALA A 285 6.28 -25.59 7.92
C ALA A 285 6.99 -25.52 6.56
N ARG A 286 6.50 -24.64 5.66
CA ARG A 286 7.09 -24.47 4.32
C ARG A 286 8.55 -24.01 4.45
N PRO A 287 9.53 -24.73 3.86
CA PRO A 287 10.92 -24.33 3.95
C PRO A 287 11.15 -23.00 3.23
N ILE A 288 12.12 -22.23 3.72
CA ILE A 288 12.54 -20.98 3.08
C ILE A 288 13.18 -21.33 1.73
N PRO A 289 12.79 -20.65 0.62
CA PRO A 289 13.44 -20.86 -0.69
C PRO A 289 14.95 -20.65 -0.61
N ALA A 290 15.72 -21.51 -1.30
CA ALA A 290 17.18 -21.51 -1.25
C ALA A 290 17.81 -20.21 -1.76
N ILE A 291 17.07 -19.43 -2.57
CA ILE A 291 17.48 -18.10 -3.03
C ILE A 291 17.65 -17.09 -1.90
N VAL A 292 17.02 -17.31 -0.74
CA VAL A 292 17.14 -16.41 0.41
C VAL A 292 18.45 -16.68 1.16
N PRO A 293 19.35 -15.70 1.27
CA PRO A 293 20.65 -15.90 1.89
C PRO A 293 20.54 -15.90 3.41
N LEU A 294 20.41 -17.09 3.99
CA LEU A 294 20.19 -17.28 5.43
C LEU A 294 21.30 -16.71 6.31
N ASN A 295 22.52 -16.54 5.77
CA ASN A 295 23.70 -16.07 6.50
C ASN A 295 23.64 -14.59 6.89
N ASN A 296 22.78 -13.78 6.25
CA ASN A 296 22.71 -12.33 6.46
C ASN A 296 21.35 -11.91 7.02
N ARG A 297 20.86 -12.63 8.02
CA ARG A 297 19.61 -12.30 8.70
C ARG A 297 19.80 -11.07 9.59
N ASP A 298 18.93 -10.09 9.42
CA ASP A 298 18.84 -8.91 10.29
C ASP A 298 17.85 -9.18 11.42
N ALA A 299 18.38 -9.56 12.58
CA ALA A 299 17.59 -9.89 13.77
C ALA A 299 16.86 -8.66 14.35
N ALA A 300 17.43 -7.46 14.23
CA ALA A 300 16.83 -6.25 14.78
C ALA A 300 15.51 -5.91 14.07
N TYR A 301 15.46 -6.15 12.76
CA TYR A 301 14.24 -5.97 11.98
C TYR A 301 13.10 -6.87 12.47
N GLY A 302 13.37 -8.16 12.69
CA GLY A 302 12.33 -9.09 13.14
C GLY A 302 11.82 -8.82 14.56
N THR A 303 12.66 -8.26 15.42
CA THR A 303 12.24 -7.79 16.74
C THR A 303 11.29 -6.59 16.65
N SER A 304 11.54 -5.66 15.72
CA SER A 304 10.68 -4.47 15.53
C SER A 304 9.42 -4.72 14.70
N ARG A 305 9.40 -5.77 13.88
CA ARG A 305 8.26 -6.17 13.03
C ARG A 305 7.92 -7.65 13.25
N PRO A 306 7.14 -7.98 14.28
CA PRO A 306 6.76 -9.37 14.59
C PRO A 306 6.19 -10.08 13.36
N GLY A 307 6.66 -11.31 13.12
CA GLY A 307 6.28 -12.11 11.95
C GLY A 307 7.10 -11.85 10.70
N TRP A 308 7.94 -10.81 10.66
CA TRP A 308 8.81 -10.52 9.53
C TRP A 308 10.26 -10.87 9.83
N ASP A 309 10.91 -11.58 8.91
CA ASP A 309 12.36 -11.76 8.89
C ASP A 309 12.95 -11.00 7.72
N ARG A 310 14.06 -10.28 7.95
CA ARG A 310 14.81 -9.60 6.90
C ARG A 310 16.14 -10.29 6.63
N TYR A 311 16.49 -10.47 5.36
CA TYR A 311 17.78 -10.98 4.91
C TYR A 311 18.37 -10.03 3.88
N LEU A 312 19.66 -9.71 4.02
CA LEU A 312 20.32 -8.69 3.21
C LEU A 312 21.40 -9.28 2.31
N THR A 313 21.48 -8.79 1.09
CA THR A 313 22.66 -8.93 0.22
C THR A 313 23.19 -7.54 -0.14
N PRO A 314 24.33 -7.46 -0.85
CA PRO A 314 24.81 -6.19 -1.36
C PRO A 314 23.82 -5.48 -2.30
N THR A 315 22.98 -6.23 -3.03
CA THR A 315 22.11 -5.67 -4.08
C THR A 315 20.62 -5.84 -3.83
N LEU A 316 20.24 -6.75 -2.93
CA LEU A 316 18.85 -7.14 -2.71
C LEU A 316 18.53 -7.22 -1.20
N GLU A 317 17.28 -6.96 -0.88
CA GLU A 317 16.67 -7.17 0.43
C GLU A 317 15.54 -8.18 0.29
N TYR A 318 15.54 -9.19 1.13
CA TYR A 318 14.51 -10.23 1.19
C TYR A 318 13.74 -10.08 2.49
N LEU A 319 12.43 -9.88 2.40
CA LEU A 319 11.53 -9.82 3.54
C LEU A 319 10.63 -11.06 3.52
N VAL A 320 10.74 -11.91 4.53
CA VAL A 320 9.97 -13.15 4.67
C VAL A 320 8.92 -12.93 5.75
N PHE A 321 7.65 -12.97 5.39
CA PHE A 321 6.55 -12.95 6.35
C PHE A 321 6.16 -14.37 6.74
N LYS A 322 6.11 -14.62 8.04
CA LYS A 322 5.72 -15.89 8.65
C LYS A 322 4.56 -15.68 9.62
N GLU A 323 3.59 -16.56 9.51
CA GLU A 323 2.46 -16.64 10.43
C GLU A 323 2.39 -18.07 10.98
N GLN A 324 2.40 -18.20 12.31
CA GLN A 324 2.41 -19.51 12.98
C GLN A 324 3.53 -20.46 12.50
N GLY A 325 4.69 -19.89 12.14
CA GLY A 325 5.83 -20.65 11.60
C GLY A 325 5.72 -21.02 10.12
N ASN A 326 4.57 -20.75 9.48
CA ASN A 326 4.38 -20.96 8.04
C ASN A 326 4.71 -19.70 7.26
N MET A 327 5.45 -19.84 6.17
CA MET A 327 5.70 -18.73 5.25
C MET A 327 4.42 -18.35 4.50
N LYS A 328 4.03 -17.08 4.59
CA LYS A 328 2.83 -16.52 3.95
C LYS A 328 3.15 -15.56 2.81
N ALA A 329 4.27 -14.83 2.92
CA ALA A 329 4.74 -13.97 1.84
C ALA A 329 6.27 -13.89 1.82
N LEU A 330 6.80 -13.62 0.63
CA LEU A 330 8.21 -13.31 0.39
C LEU A 330 8.29 -12.14 -0.56
N GLN A 331 8.92 -11.06 -0.10
CA GLN A 331 9.19 -9.87 -0.88
C GLN A 331 10.69 -9.76 -1.17
N VAL A 332 11.04 -9.44 -2.41
CA VAL A 332 12.42 -9.18 -2.85
C VAL A 332 12.48 -7.77 -3.41
N ILE A 333 13.39 -6.94 -2.88
CA ILE A 333 13.50 -5.51 -3.19
C ILE A 333 14.93 -5.23 -3.65
N GLY A 334 15.11 -4.44 -4.71
CA GLY A 334 16.41 -3.87 -5.06
C GLY A 334 16.90 -2.92 -3.96
N ARG A 335 18.15 -3.01 -3.54
CA ARG A 335 18.75 -2.01 -2.64
C ARG A 335 19.30 -0.81 -3.41
N ASP A 336 19.44 0.33 -2.73
CA ASP A 336 20.13 1.51 -3.24
C ASP A 336 19.69 1.97 -4.64
N GLY A 337 18.38 1.95 -4.91
CA GLY A 337 17.83 2.34 -6.21
C GLY A 337 17.99 1.31 -7.34
N GLY A 338 18.69 0.19 -7.10
CA GLY A 338 18.87 -0.93 -8.03
C GLY A 338 17.60 -1.70 -8.41
N ASN A 339 17.75 -2.79 -9.14
CA ASN A 339 16.64 -3.59 -9.66
C ASN A 339 16.80 -5.06 -9.28
N VAL A 340 15.68 -5.77 -9.20
CA VAL A 340 15.63 -7.21 -9.07
C VAL A 340 15.90 -7.81 -10.45
N PRO A 341 16.98 -8.60 -10.65
CA PRO A 341 17.26 -9.22 -11.94
C PRO A 341 16.19 -10.27 -12.29
N GLU A 342 15.76 -10.31 -13.56
CA GLU A 342 14.81 -11.32 -14.07
C GLU A 342 15.23 -12.78 -13.76
N PRO A 343 16.53 -13.16 -13.81
CA PRO A 343 16.94 -14.50 -13.40
C PRO A 343 16.63 -14.81 -11.93
N THR A 344 16.68 -13.81 -11.05
CA THR A 344 16.34 -13.93 -9.62
C THR A 344 14.85 -14.22 -9.47
N VAL A 345 14.00 -13.55 -10.25
CA VAL A 345 12.55 -13.82 -10.29
C VAL A 345 12.29 -15.25 -10.73
N THR A 346 12.90 -15.68 -11.83
CA THR A 346 12.71 -17.03 -12.36
C THR A 346 13.17 -18.11 -11.37
N ALA A 347 14.32 -17.90 -10.73
CA ALA A 347 14.84 -18.80 -9.69
C ALA A 347 13.92 -18.84 -8.46
N LEU A 348 13.45 -17.68 -8.00
CA LEU A 348 12.50 -17.57 -6.90
C LEU A 348 11.23 -18.38 -7.18
N LEU A 349 10.61 -18.21 -8.35
CA LEU A 349 9.38 -18.92 -8.70
C LEU A 349 9.60 -20.44 -8.79
N ARG A 350 10.74 -20.85 -9.35
CA ARG A 350 11.12 -22.26 -9.45
C ARG A 350 11.28 -22.88 -8.07
N ASP A 351 12.00 -22.23 -7.17
CA ASP A 351 12.26 -22.74 -5.82
C ASP A 351 10.98 -22.71 -4.95
N ALA A 352 10.21 -21.63 -5.01
CA ALA A 352 9.04 -21.42 -4.15
C ALA A 352 7.80 -22.21 -4.59
N PHE A 353 7.57 -22.32 -5.91
CA PHE A 353 6.32 -22.82 -6.47
C PHE A 353 6.51 -23.99 -7.45
N HIS A 354 7.75 -24.42 -7.70
CA HIS A 354 8.07 -25.41 -8.74
C HIS A 354 7.47 -25.03 -10.10
N SER A 355 7.49 -23.72 -10.41
CA SER A 355 7.00 -23.16 -11.68
C SER A 355 7.94 -22.04 -12.11
N ALA A 356 8.22 -21.93 -13.40
CA ALA A 356 8.99 -20.80 -13.94
C ALA A 356 8.08 -19.69 -14.51
N GLY A 357 6.77 -19.95 -14.61
CA GLY A 357 5.82 -19.07 -15.27
C GLY A 357 4.80 -18.46 -14.32
N TYR A 358 4.30 -17.30 -14.71
CA TYR A 358 3.18 -16.62 -14.07
C TYR A 358 2.26 -16.03 -15.15
N THR A 359 1.03 -15.67 -14.76
CA THR A 359 0.06 -15.02 -15.63
C THR A 359 -0.38 -13.71 -15.00
N VAL A 360 -0.16 -12.59 -15.69
CA VAL A 360 -0.61 -11.26 -15.26
C VAL A 360 -2.13 -11.18 -15.40
N LYS A 361 -2.80 -10.79 -14.32
CA LYS A 361 -4.25 -10.55 -14.24
C LYS A 361 -4.61 -9.08 -14.39
N SER A 362 -3.80 -8.20 -13.81
CA SER A 362 -4.06 -6.76 -13.76
C SER A 362 -2.76 -5.97 -13.84
N THR A 363 -2.86 -4.76 -14.38
CA THR A 363 -1.77 -3.80 -14.44
C THR A 363 -2.33 -2.44 -14.09
N ARG A 364 -1.75 -1.77 -13.09
CA ARG A 364 -2.12 -0.42 -12.68
C ARG A 364 -0.89 0.45 -12.49
N GLU A 365 -1.07 1.75 -12.65
CA GLU A 365 -0.04 2.73 -12.35
C GLU A 365 -0.24 3.28 -10.94
N GLN A 366 0.85 3.34 -10.16
CA GLN A 366 0.83 3.85 -8.80
C GLN A 366 2.21 4.46 -8.47
N ASP A 367 2.25 5.74 -8.09
CA ASP A 367 3.45 6.45 -7.62
C ASP A 367 4.67 6.37 -8.56
N GLY A 368 4.43 6.46 -9.87
CA GLY A 368 5.48 6.34 -10.89
C GLY A 368 5.97 4.91 -11.15
N TYR A 369 5.33 3.91 -10.53
CA TYR A 369 5.53 2.49 -10.79
C TYR A 369 4.37 1.91 -11.59
N LEU A 370 4.69 0.90 -12.39
CA LEU A 370 3.74 -0.02 -12.99
C LEU A 370 3.63 -1.23 -12.07
N VAL A 371 2.47 -1.38 -11.42
CA VAL A 371 2.16 -2.49 -10.53
C VAL A 371 1.43 -3.57 -11.34
N GLU A 372 2.05 -4.72 -11.52
CA GLU A 372 1.45 -5.88 -12.20
C GLU A 372 1.08 -6.93 -11.17
N GLU A 373 -0.18 -7.34 -11.16
CA GLU A 373 -0.69 -8.42 -10.32
C GLU A 373 -0.92 -9.66 -11.17
N GLY A 374 -0.51 -10.82 -10.68
CA GLY A 374 -0.62 -12.08 -11.40
C GLY A 374 -0.77 -13.30 -10.51
N THR A 375 -0.82 -14.47 -11.15
CA THR A 375 -0.92 -15.76 -10.47
C THR A 375 0.12 -16.75 -10.96
N ILE A 376 0.57 -17.62 -10.06
CA ILE A 376 1.62 -18.61 -10.30
C ILE A 376 0.98 -19.98 -10.41
N SER A 377 0.47 -20.33 -11.59
CA SER A 377 -0.13 -21.65 -11.90
C SER A 377 -1.13 -22.15 -10.83
N GLY A 378 -1.91 -21.24 -10.22
CA GLY A 378 -2.87 -21.55 -9.15
C GLY A 378 -2.27 -21.90 -7.78
N LYS A 379 -0.95 -21.80 -7.60
CA LYS A 379 -0.25 -22.13 -6.35
C LYS A 379 0.01 -20.92 -5.44
N GLY A 380 -0.18 -19.71 -5.96
CA GLY A 380 0.08 -18.46 -5.26
C GLY A 380 -0.15 -17.25 -6.16
N GLU A 381 0.04 -16.07 -5.57
CA GLU A 381 -0.10 -14.78 -6.25
C GLU A 381 1.26 -14.09 -6.32
N ILE A 382 1.38 -13.18 -7.28
CA ILE A 382 2.61 -12.44 -7.54
C ILE A 382 2.28 -11.00 -7.86
N LEU A 383 3.02 -10.08 -7.25
CA LEU A 383 2.98 -8.66 -7.56
C LEU A 383 4.36 -8.18 -8.00
N PHE A 384 4.43 -7.46 -9.12
CA PHE A 384 5.62 -6.76 -9.57
C PHE A 384 5.46 -5.27 -9.42
N TYR A 385 6.50 -4.60 -8.94
CA TYR A 385 6.63 -3.15 -8.97
C TYR A 385 7.71 -2.80 -9.98
N ARG A 386 7.32 -2.35 -11.17
CA ARG A 386 8.25 -1.96 -12.24
C ARG A 386 8.39 -0.45 -12.30
N LYS A 387 9.62 0.08 -12.38
CA LYS A 387 9.82 1.48 -12.77
C LYS A 387 9.35 1.66 -14.21
N LYS A 388 8.72 2.78 -14.54
CA LYS A 388 8.25 3.04 -15.92
C LYS A 388 9.38 3.18 -16.94
N THR A 389 10.42 3.91 -16.56
CA THR A 389 11.51 4.27 -17.46
C THR A 389 12.86 4.18 -16.74
N PRO A 390 13.70 3.17 -17.04
CA PRO A 390 13.42 1.97 -17.84
C PRO A 390 12.49 0.97 -17.11
N ALA A 391 11.75 0.17 -17.89
CA ALA A 391 10.87 -0.91 -17.42
C ALA A 391 11.66 -2.00 -16.67
N THR A 392 11.96 -1.74 -15.39
CA THR A 392 12.83 -2.58 -14.55
C THR A 392 12.12 -2.94 -13.26
N ILE A 393 12.27 -4.19 -12.82
CA ILE A 393 11.62 -4.68 -11.60
C ILE A 393 12.34 -4.06 -10.40
N ARG A 394 11.65 -3.23 -9.63
CA ARG A 394 12.15 -2.65 -8.39
C ARG A 394 11.91 -3.57 -7.20
N ALA A 395 10.75 -4.21 -7.17
CA ALA A 395 10.38 -5.18 -6.16
C ALA A 395 9.43 -6.24 -6.73
N ILE A 396 9.42 -7.40 -6.10
CA ILE A 396 8.49 -8.50 -6.33
C ILE A 396 7.96 -8.98 -4.98
N VAL A 397 6.67 -9.29 -4.92
CA VAL A 397 6.03 -9.95 -3.77
C VAL A 397 5.41 -11.23 -4.27
N VAL A 398 5.67 -12.35 -3.59
CA VAL A 398 4.97 -13.61 -3.81
C VAL A 398 4.25 -14.02 -2.54
N THR A 399 3.01 -14.47 -2.68
CA THR A 399 2.16 -14.90 -1.56
C THR A 399 1.70 -16.33 -1.75
N TRP A 400 1.52 -17.03 -0.62
CA TRP A 400 0.95 -18.37 -0.58
C TRP A 400 -0.46 -18.30 0.02
N PRO A 401 -1.38 -19.16 -0.44
CA PRO A 401 -2.75 -19.24 0.10
C PRO A 401 -2.79 -19.63 1.59
#